data_AF-A0A355SEK8-F1
#
_entry.id   AF-A0A355SEK8-F1
#
_cell.length_a   1.000
_cell.length_b   1.000
_cell.length_c   1.000
_cell.angle_alpha   90.00
_cell.angle_beta   90.00
_cell.angle_gamma   90.00
#
_symmetry.space_group_name_H-M   'P 1'
#
loop_
_entity.id
_entity.type
_entity.pdbx_description
1 polymer ?
#
loop_
_entity_poly.entity_id
_entity_poly.type
_entity_poly.pdbx_seq_one_letter_code
_entity_poly.pdbx_strand_id
1 'polypeptide(L)' 'KKDTKGYEIKIENNKYVITGSYVDRLFKKFNINDSESLRYFEKAIQKKGIIDELKQMGAKEGDTIKMNDFEFDFVE' A
#
# COMPACT_ATOMS: atom_id res chain seq x y z
N LYS A 1 3.96 -22.20 5.72
CA LYS A 1 4.67 -21.32 4.75
C LYS A 1 3.67 -20.28 4.29
N LYS A 2 3.83 -19.04 4.75
CA LYS A 2 2.79 -17.99 4.79
C LYS A 2 2.96 -17.10 3.56
N ASP A 3 2.90 -17.70 2.37
CA ASP A 3 3.07 -17.03 1.08
C ASP A 3 1.80 -17.24 0.26
N THR A 4 0.76 -16.45 0.52
CA THR A 4 -0.49 -16.50 -0.28
C THR A 4 -1.03 -15.11 -0.61
N LYS A 5 -0.58 -14.07 0.10
CA LYS A 5 -1.10 -12.70 -0.08
C LYS A 5 -0.42 -11.94 -1.22
N GLY A 6 0.85 -12.23 -1.50
CA GLY A 6 1.62 -11.59 -2.57
C GLY A 6 2.07 -10.16 -2.25
N TYR A 7 2.00 -9.77 -0.97
CA TYR A 7 2.51 -8.52 -0.41
C TYR A 7 3.01 -8.77 1.03
N GLU A 8 3.88 -7.89 1.53
CA GLU A 8 4.48 -7.87 2.86
C GLU A 8 4.54 -6.42 3.35
N ILE A 9 4.23 -6.19 4.62
CA ILE A 9 4.24 -4.87 5.27
C ILE A 9 5.37 -4.85 6.30
N LYS A 10 6.24 -3.85 6.23
CA LYS A 10 7.34 -3.60 7.17
C LYS A 10 7.24 -2.20 7.73
N ILE A 11 7.71 -2.00 8.95
CA ILE A 11 7.80 -0.67 9.56
C ILE A 11 9.26 -0.26 9.55
N GLU A 12 9.60 0.80 8.83
CA GLU A 12 10.95 1.37 8.79
C GLU A 12 10.87 2.89 9.00
N ASN A 13 11.68 3.42 9.93
CA ASN A 13 11.76 4.87 10.18
C ASN A 13 10.39 5.56 10.40
N ASN A 14 9.49 4.95 11.18
CA ASN A 14 8.13 5.45 11.39
C ASN A 14 7.25 5.48 10.12
N LYS A 15 7.59 4.69 9.10
CA LYS A 15 6.81 4.56 7.87
C LYS A 15 6.45 3.11 7.62
N TYR A 16 5.28 2.87 7.04
CA TYR A 16 4.84 1.54 6.65
C TYR A 16 5.26 1.26 5.21
N VAL A 17 6.29 0.42 5.04
CA VAL A 17 6.82 0.01 3.75
C VAL A 17 6.12 -1.27 3.28
N ILE A 18 5.37 -1.17 2.19
CA ILE A 18 4.62 -2.27 1.61
C ILE A 18 5.33 -2.71 0.34
N THR A 19 5.72 -3.98 0.31
CA THR A 19 6.47 -4.58 -0.80
C THR A 19 5.79 -5.85 -1.28
N GLY A 20 6.05 -6.24 -2.52
CA GLY A 20 5.66 -7.55 -3.04
C GLY A 20 5.09 -7.52 -4.44
N SER A 21 4.99 -8.72 -5.03
CA SER A 21 4.61 -8.93 -6.43
C SER A 21 3.22 -8.38 -6.78
N TYR A 22 2.31 -8.26 -5.81
CA TYR A 22 0.99 -7.65 -6.04
C TYR A 22 1.10 -6.14 -6.27
N VAL A 23 1.81 -5.44 -5.38
CA VAL A 23 1.99 -3.98 -5.44
C VAL A 23 2.80 -3.61 -6.68
N ASP A 24 3.85 -4.37 -7.00
CA ASP A 24 4.64 -4.19 -8.23
C ASP A 24 3.78 -4.30 -9.51
N ARG A 25 2.86 -5.26 -9.55
CA ARG A 25 1.91 -5.40 -10.68
C ARG A 25 0.90 -4.26 -10.76
N LEU A 26 0.49 -3.69 -9.63
CA LEU A 26 -0.37 -2.52 -9.62
C LEU A 26 0.38 -1.33 -10.24
N PHE A 27 1.60 -1.04 -9.79
CA PHE A 27 2.41 0.05 -10.35
C PHE A 27 2.72 -0.11 -11.84
N LYS A 28 2.92 -1.34 -12.32
CA LYS A 28 3.08 -1.59 -13.76
C LYS A 28 1.80 -1.38 -14.57
N LYS A 29 0.63 -1.47 -13.94
CA LYS A 29 -0.67 -1.37 -14.60
C LYS A 29 -1.30 0.02 -14.49
N PHE A 30 -1.01 0.74 -13.42
CA PHE A 30 -1.53 2.07 -13.13
C PHE A 30 -0.45 3.11 -13.41
N ASN A 31 -0.73 4.04 -14.31
CA ASN A 31 0.18 5.14 -14.58
C ASN A 31 0.07 6.14 -13.42
N ILE A 32 1.11 6.25 -12.59
CA ILE A 32 1.13 7.10 -11.39
C ILE A 32 0.93 8.60 -11.75
N ASN A 33 1.16 8.96 -13.02
CA ASN A 33 0.96 10.32 -13.51
C ASN A 33 -0.52 10.70 -13.72
N ASP A 34 -1.45 9.76 -13.54
CA ASP A 34 -2.87 9.96 -13.82
C ASP A 34 -3.70 9.92 -12.54
N SER A 35 -4.39 11.02 -12.24
CA SER A 35 -5.20 11.17 -11.02
C SER A 35 -6.33 10.15 -10.91
N GLU A 36 -6.84 9.61 -12.02
CA GLU A 36 -7.85 8.55 -11.96
C GLU A 36 -7.23 7.22 -11.50
N SER A 37 -6.01 6.93 -11.96
CA SER A 37 -5.26 5.71 -11.60
C SER A 37 -4.99 5.60 -10.11
N LEU A 38 -4.76 6.74 -9.42
CA LEU A 38 -4.53 6.78 -7.97
C LEU A 38 -5.75 6.31 -7.18
N ARG A 39 -6.95 6.72 -7.60
CA ARG A 39 -8.21 6.29 -6.99
C ARG A 39 -8.48 4.80 -7.20
N TYR A 40 -8.07 4.24 -8.35
CA TYR A 40 -8.15 2.79 -8.57
C TYR A 40 -7.13 2.02 -7.72
N PHE A 41 -5.94 2.58 -7.53
CA PHE A 41 -4.90 2.02 -6.69
C PHE A 41 -5.36 1.91 -5.22
N GLU A 42 -5.87 3.00 -4.64
CA GLU A 42 -6.45 3.01 -3.28
C GLU A 42 -7.54 1.95 -3.11
N LYS A 43 -8.47 1.88 -4.08
CA LYS A 43 -9.53 0.84 -4.05
C LYS A 43 -8.96 -0.57 -4.14
N ALA A 44 -7.91 -0.80 -4.94
CA ALA A 44 -7.30 -2.11 -5.10
C ALA A 44 -6.63 -2.58 -3.80
N ILE A 45 -5.84 -1.72 -3.15
CA ILE A 45 -5.18 -2.05 -1.88
C ILE A 45 -6.18 -2.21 -0.74
N GLN A 46 -7.24 -1.40 -0.71
CA GLN A 46 -8.34 -1.53 0.26
C GLN A 46 -9.07 -2.85 0.08
N LYS A 47 -9.42 -3.22 -1.16
CA LYS A 47 -10.09 -4.49 -1.47
C LYS A 47 -9.22 -5.70 -1.17
N LYS A 48 -7.90 -5.55 -1.24
CA LYS A 48 -6.94 -6.61 -0.89
C LYS A 48 -6.79 -6.79 0.64
N GLY A 49 -7.29 -5.84 1.42
CA GLY A 49 -7.17 -5.84 2.88
C GLY A 49 -5.86 -5.24 3.39
N ILE A 50 -5.05 -4.60 2.53
CA ILE A 50 -3.78 -3.98 2.95
C ILE A 50 -4.06 -2.85 3.94
N ILE A 51 -5.09 -2.03 3.67
CA ILE A 51 -5.52 -0.96 4.56
C ILE A 51 -5.99 -1.50 5.92
N ASP A 52 -6.75 -2.59 5.92
CA ASP A 52 -7.21 -3.23 7.16
C ASP A 52 -6.03 -3.75 7.97
N GLU A 53 -5.04 -4.36 7.30
CA GLU A 53 -3.83 -4.88 7.91
C GLU A 53 -2.96 -3.74 8.51
N LEU A 54 -2.86 -2.60 7.82
CA LEU A 54 -2.22 -1.39 8.36
C LEU A 54 -2.93 -0.89 9.62
N LYS A 55 -4.27 -0.81 9.62
CA LYS A 55 -5.06 -0.42 10.80
C LYS A 55 -4.87 -1.40 11.95
N GLN A 56 -4.83 -2.70 11.67
CA GLN A 56 -4.55 -3.74 12.68
C GLN A 56 -3.13 -3.63 13.24
N MET A 57 -2.17 -3.17 12.45
CA MET A 57 -0.80 -2.89 12.89
C MET A 57 -0.69 -1.59 13.70
N GLY A 58 -1.74 -0.75 13.71
CA GLY A 58 -1.79 0.50 14.45
C GLY A 58 -1.50 1.75 13.63
N ALA A 59 -1.54 1.67 12.29
CA ALA A 59 -1.46 2.84 11.43
C ALA A 59 -2.65 3.79 11.68
N LYS A 60 -2.37 5.09 11.73
CA LYS A 60 -3.34 6.16 11.99
C LYS A 60 -3.26 7.21 10.90
N GLU A 61 -4.27 8.07 10.86
CA GLU A 61 -4.26 9.25 9.98
C GLU A 61 -2.97 10.06 10.20
N GLY A 62 -2.26 10.33 9.10
CA GLY A 62 -0.96 11.00 9.12
C GLY A 62 0.27 10.08 9.19
N ASP A 63 0.10 8.76 9.28
CA ASP A 63 1.21 7.81 9.08
C ASP A 63 1.65 7.77 7.61
N THR A 64 2.95 7.78 7.37
CA THR A 64 3.46 7.68 6.01
C THR A 64 3.49 6.23 5.54
N ILE A 65 2.83 5.96 4.42
CA ILE A 65 2.83 4.67 3.73
C ILE A 65 3.74 4.76 2.51
N LYS A 66 4.73 3.87 2.44
CA LYS A 66 5.65 3.74 1.32
C LYS A 66 5.34 2.48 0.53
N MET A 67 5.13 2.62 -0.78
CA MET A 67 4.94 1.51 -1.70
C MET A 67 5.88 1.67 -2.90
N ASN A 68 6.89 0.80 -3.01
CA ASN A 68 7.99 0.97 -3.97
C ASN A 68 8.63 2.38 -3.88
N ASP A 69 8.52 3.16 -4.95
CA ASP A 69 9.06 4.52 -5.08
C ASP A 69 8.02 5.60 -4.73
N PHE A 70 6.79 5.19 -4.41
CA PHE A 70 5.69 6.08 -4.07
C PHE A 70 5.50 6.15 -2.56
N GLU A 71 5.34 7.36 -2.02
CA GLU A 71 5.07 7.61 -0.61
C GLU A 71 3.83 8.50 -0.50
N PHE A 72 2.91 8.16 0.39
CA PHE A 72 1.71 8.93 0.66
C PHE A 72 1.33 8.84 2.13
N ASP A 73 0.61 9.83 2.62
CA ASP A 73 0.08 9.82 3.98
C ASP A 73 -1.22 9.04 4.03
N PHE A 74 -1.34 8.21 5.06
CA PHE A 74 -2.56 7.48 5.34
C PHE A 74 -3.67 8.47 5.72
N VAL A 75 -4.76 8.46 4.95
CA VAL A 75 -5.98 9.23 5.22
C VAL A 75 -7.08 8.21 5.56
N GLU A 76 -7.71 8.34 6.74
CA GLU A 76 -8.74 7.41 7.21
C GLU A 76 -10.13 7.69 6.63
#